data_AF-A0A532EV01-F1
#
_entry.id   AF-A0A532EV01-F1
#
_cell.length_a   1.000
_cell.length_b   1.000
_cell.length_c   1.000
_cell.angle_alpha   90.00
_cell.angle_beta   90.00
_cell.angle_gamma   90.00
#
_symmetry.space_group_name_H-M   'P 1'
#
loop_
_entity.id
_entity.type
_entity.pdbx_description
1 polymer ?
#
loop_
_entity_poly.entity_id
_entity_poly.type
_entity_poly.pdbx_seq_one_letter_code
_entity_poly.pdbx_strand_id
1 'polypeptide(L)'
;MTIPFVLDGVFPSEQALRDMVVARRVCFDHDPYYVQDGSGRIVQIGFQLNLYAAFRDPRHLPTGEDLELRELVGELHLLCRVFFQSLDLLKPCRYPDPPMHRVMYSPERQYRAEVCLQIPIFDREHFGVKPDRRLGELLATAECLLRQLGAKRGKWEDHERAEPRPGDRCEDHAQSAMASGG
;
A
#
# COMPACT_ATOMS: atom_id res chain seq x y z
N MET A 1 11.83 3.42 -16.22
CA MET A 1 12.46 2.25 -15.59
C MET A 1 11.46 1.57 -14.65
N THR A 2 11.34 0.25 -14.75
CA THR A 2 10.55 -0.59 -13.83
C THR A 2 11.35 -0.79 -12.53
N ILE A 3 10.70 -0.71 -11.38
CA ILE A 3 11.38 -0.95 -10.10
C ILE A 3 11.33 -2.48 -9.87
N PRO A 4 12.46 -3.16 -9.63
CA PRO A 4 12.46 -4.60 -9.45
C PRO A 4 11.77 -4.99 -8.13
N PHE A 5 10.99 -6.07 -8.16
CA PHE A 5 10.38 -6.65 -6.96
C PHE A 5 11.29 -7.72 -6.35
N VAL A 6 11.48 -7.66 -5.03
CA VAL A 6 12.13 -8.71 -4.25
C VAL A 6 11.04 -9.64 -3.72
N LEU A 7 11.03 -10.88 -4.20
CA LEU A 7 9.94 -11.85 -3.95
C LEU A 7 10.31 -12.97 -2.96
N ASP A 8 11.49 -12.90 -2.35
CA ASP A 8 12.14 -13.98 -1.60
C ASP A 8 11.22 -14.66 -0.59
N GLY A 9 10.81 -15.89 -0.94
CA GLY A 9 9.96 -16.75 -0.11
C GLY A 9 8.52 -16.26 0.07
N VAL A 10 8.04 -15.37 -0.82
CA VAL A 10 6.69 -14.78 -0.75
C VAL A 10 5.84 -15.17 -1.95
N PHE A 11 6.33 -14.93 -3.17
CA PHE A 11 5.64 -15.30 -4.41
C PHE A 11 6.59 -16.06 -5.34
N PRO A 12 6.08 -17.02 -6.14
CA PRO A 12 6.90 -17.82 -7.05
C PRO A 12 7.38 -17.03 -8.27
N SER A 13 6.70 -15.92 -8.62
CA SER A 13 7.08 -15.01 -9.71
C SER A 13 6.36 -13.67 -9.59
N GLU A 14 6.84 -12.66 -10.32
CA GLU A 14 6.16 -11.37 -10.42
C GLU A 14 4.79 -11.51 -11.08
N GLN A 15 4.65 -12.43 -12.04
CA GLN A 15 3.35 -12.70 -12.67
C GLN A 15 2.33 -13.24 -11.66
N ALA A 16 2.73 -14.16 -10.78
CA ALA A 16 1.84 -14.67 -9.73
C ALA A 16 1.39 -13.56 -8.75
N LEU A 17 2.28 -12.62 -8.45
CA LEU A 17 1.96 -11.43 -7.65
C LEU A 17 0.93 -10.52 -8.36
N ARG A 18 1.14 -10.27 -9.66
CA ARG A 18 0.21 -9.49 -10.50
C ARG A 18 -1.15 -10.16 -10.60
N ASP A 19 -1.17 -11.47 -10.82
CA ASP A 19 -2.39 -12.27 -10.93
C ASP A 19 -3.19 -12.21 -9.62
N MET A 20 -2.52 -12.29 -8.47
CA MET A 20 -3.17 -12.11 -7.16
C MET A 20 -3.78 -10.71 -7.02
N VAL A 21 -3.02 -9.66 -7.36
CA VAL A 21 -3.48 -8.26 -7.30
C VAL A 21 -4.73 -8.05 -8.15
N VAL A 22 -4.78 -8.61 -9.35
CA VAL A 22 -5.93 -8.51 -10.24
C VAL A 22 -7.09 -9.37 -9.74
N ALA A 23 -6.85 -10.62 -9.35
CA ALA A 23 -7.86 -11.55 -8.90
C ALA A 23 -8.61 -11.05 -7.65
N ARG A 24 -7.89 -10.40 -6.73
CA ARG A 24 -8.46 -9.79 -5.52
C ARG A 24 -8.85 -8.33 -5.68
N ARG A 25 -8.75 -7.77 -6.90
CA ARG A 25 -9.13 -6.39 -7.23
C ARG A 25 -8.45 -5.38 -6.29
N VAL A 26 -7.15 -5.55 -6.07
CA VAL A 26 -6.44 -4.80 -5.05
C VAL A 26 -6.42 -3.31 -5.39
N CYS A 27 -6.86 -2.50 -4.43
CA CYS A 27 -6.81 -1.05 -4.52
C CYS A 27 -5.96 -0.47 -3.41
N PHE A 28 -5.61 0.79 -3.54
CA PHE A 28 -4.92 1.51 -2.48
C PHE A 28 -5.32 2.97 -2.41
N ASP A 29 -5.22 3.54 -1.22
CA ASP A 29 -5.14 4.98 -1.00
C ASP A 29 -4.19 5.23 0.16
N HIS A 30 -4.00 6.50 0.51
CA HIS A 30 -3.15 6.86 1.61
C HIS A 30 -3.65 8.14 2.27
N ASP A 31 -3.45 8.22 3.57
CA ASP A 31 -3.76 9.39 4.39
C ASP A 31 -2.51 9.89 5.10
N PRO A 32 -2.36 11.20 5.33
CA PRO A 32 -1.31 11.70 6.20
C PRO A 32 -1.43 11.09 7.62
N TYR A 33 -0.30 10.71 8.21
CA TYR A 33 -0.26 10.17 9.57
C TYR A 33 0.23 11.25 10.55
N TYR A 34 -0.62 11.60 11.52
CA TYR A 34 -0.37 12.67 12.48
C TYR A 34 -0.24 12.14 13.90
N VAL A 35 0.63 12.77 14.68
CA VAL A 35 0.79 12.52 16.12
C VAL A 35 0.83 13.84 16.88
N GLN A 36 0.46 13.79 18.15
CA GLN A 36 0.66 14.92 19.06
C GLN A 36 2.07 14.84 19.66
N ASP A 37 2.85 15.90 19.54
CA ASP A 37 4.17 15.99 20.14
C ASP A 37 4.11 16.32 21.65
N GLY A 38 5.27 16.31 22.32
CA GLY A 38 5.37 16.64 23.75
C GLY A 38 5.01 18.09 24.11
N SER A 39 4.84 18.98 23.13
CA SER A 39 4.37 20.36 23.29
C SER A 39 2.86 20.51 23.07
N GLY A 40 2.17 19.42 22.73
CA GLY A 40 0.74 19.39 22.46
C GLY A 40 0.37 19.75 21.02
N ARG A 41 1.34 19.92 20.11
CA ARG A 41 1.10 20.25 18.70
C ARG A 41 0.88 19.00 17.87
N ILE A 42 -0.03 19.08 16.89
CA ILE A 42 -0.26 18.00 15.92
C ILE A 42 0.75 18.16 14.77
N VAL A 43 1.57 17.13 14.55
CA VAL A 43 2.60 17.11 13.50
C VAL A 43 2.42 15.88 12.61
N GLN A 44 2.60 16.06 11.30
CA GLN A 44 2.64 14.94 10.37
C GLN A 44 4.00 14.26 10.46
N ILE A 45 4.01 12.95 10.70
CA ILE A 45 5.25 12.15 10.81
C ILE A 45 5.36 11.09 9.72
N GLY A 46 4.34 10.94 8.87
CA GLY A 46 4.30 9.92 7.86
C GLY A 46 3.00 9.92 7.05
N PHE A 47 2.69 8.74 6.51
CA PHE A 47 1.41 8.43 5.90
C PHE A 47 0.98 7.01 6.28
N GLN A 48 -0.31 6.77 6.24
CA GLN A 48 -0.88 5.43 6.32
C GLN A 48 -1.23 5.02 4.90
N LEU A 49 -0.63 3.93 4.41
CA LEU A 49 -1.03 3.29 3.18
C LEU A 49 -2.15 2.30 3.50
N ASN A 50 -3.31 2.44 2.87
CA ASN A 50 -4.39 1.49 2.99
C ASN A 50 -4.43 0.61 1.74
N LEU A 51 -4.30 -0.71 1.91
CA LEU A 51 -4.49 -1.69 0.84
C LEU A 51 -5.86 -2.34 1.00
N TYR A 52 -6.61 -2.42 -0.09
CA TYR A 52 -7.94 -3.01 -0.12
C TYR A 52 -7.93 -4.25 -0.99
N ALA A 53 -8.53 -5.34 -0.53
CA ALA A 53 -8.81 -6.51 -1.35
C ALA A 53 -10.28 -6.88 -1.23
N ALA A 54 -10.92 -7.15 -2.37
CA ALA A 54 -12.34 -7.46 -2.43
C ALA A 54 -12.59 -8.96 -2.30
N PHE A 55 -13.70 -9.31 -1.66
CA PHE A 55 -14.26 -10.66 -1.75
C PHE A 55 -14.73 -10.93 -3.19
N ARG A 56 -14.71 -12.20 -3.60
CA ARG A 56 -15.13 -12.63 -4.94
C ARG A 56 -16.60 -12.32 -5.20
N ASP A 57 -17.47 -12.59 -4.22
CA ASP A 57 -18.87 -12.20 -4.27
C ASP A 57 -19.07 -10.81 -3.66
N PRO A 58 -19.50 -9.79 -4.43
CA PRO A 58 -19.77 -8.46 -3.90
C PRO A 58 -20.86 -8.41 -2.82
N ARG A 59 -21.73 -9.43 -2.74
CA ARG A 59 -22.80 -9.56 -1.75
C ARG A 59 -22.38 -10.36 -0.53
N HIS A 60 -21.11 -10.78 -0.46
CA HIS A 60 -20.59 -11.58 0.62
C HIS A 60 -20.63 -10.82 1.96
N LEU A 61 -21.01 -11.52 3.02
CA LEU A 61 -21.09 -11.00 4.38
C LEU A 61 -20.16 -11.82 5.27
N PRO A 62 -18.86 -11.46 5.36
CA PRO A 62 -17.87 -12.27 6.05
C PRO A 62 -18.12 -12.33 7.56
N THR A 63 -17.79 -13.48 8.13
CA THR A 63 -17.80 -13.73 9.58
C THR A 63 -16.37 -13.94 10.09
N GLY A 64 -16.17 -14.04 11.42
CA GLY A 64 -14.82 -14.23 11.99
C GLY A 64 -14.13 -15.54 11.57
N GLU A 65 -14.90 -16.56 11.17
CA GLU A 65 -14.40 -17.87 10.73
C GLU A 65 -14.30 -17.99 9.21
N ASP A 66 -14.49 -16.89 8.48
CA ASP A 66 -14.52 -16.88 7.03
C ASP A 66 -13.14 -17.20 6.43
N LEU A 67 -13.10 -18.24 5.59
CA LEU A 67 -11.86 -18.70 4.96
C LEU A 67 -11.33 -17.67 3.95
N GLU A 68 -12.21 -17.06 3.16
CA GLU A 68 -11.82 -16.05 2.19
C GLU A 68 -11.28 -14.81 2.89
N LEU A 69 -11.84 -14.42 4.04
CA LEU A 69 -11.28 -13.36 4.87
C LEU A 69 -9.83 -13.68 5.28
N ARG A 70 -9.56 -14.89 5.79
CA ARG A 70 -8.21 -15.31 6.20
C ARG A 70 -7.24 -15.31 5.01
N GLU A 71 -7.67 -15.77 3.85
CA GLU A 71 -6.88 -15.74 2.62
C GLU A 71 -6.56 -14.31 2.19
N LEU A 72 -7.56 -13.43 2.11
CA LEU A 72 -7.38 -12.02 1.72
C LEU A 72 -6.42 -11.30 2.67
N VAL A 73 -6.57 -11.51 3.98
CA VAL A 73 -5.65 -10.95 4.98
C VAL A 73 -4.24 -11.49 4.74
N GLY A 74 -4.08 -12.81 4.57
CA GLY A 74 -2.78 -13.42 4.32
C GLY A 74 -2.11 -12.88 3.05
N GLU A 75 -2.84 -12.80 1.94
CA GLU A 75 -2.36 -12.29 0.67
C GLU A 75 -1.98 -10.80 0.74
N LEU A 76 -2.76 -9.97 1.44
CA LEU A 76 -2.40 -8.57 1.68
C LEU A 76 -1.13 -8.44 2.54
N HIS A 77 -0.91 -9.33 3.52
CA HIS A 77 0.33 -9.37 4.29
C HIS A 77 1.53 -9.80 3.43
N LEU A 78 1.36 -10.79 2.54
CA LEU A 78 2.39 -11.20 1.60
C LEU A 78 2.73 -10.05 0.64
N LEU A 79 1.73 -9.35 0.10
CA LEU A 79 1.91 -8.15 -0.71
C LEU A 79 2.71 -7.08 0.04
N CYS A 80 2.28 -6.76 1.27
CA CYS A 80 2.95 -5.82 2.17
C CYS A 80 4.42 -6.22 2.41
N ARG A 81 4.71 -7.51 2.59
CA ARG A 81 6.07 -8.02 2.70
C ARG A 81 6.90 -7.79 1.44
N VAL A 82 6.36 -8.04 0.24
CA VAL A 82 7.05 -7.72 -1.03
C VAL A 82 7.34 -6.22 -1.11
N PHE A 83 6.38 -5.36 -0.77
CA PHE A 83 6.60 -3.91 -0.74
C PHE A 83 7.78 -3.53 0.14
N PHE A 84 7.84 -4.09 1.35
CA PHE A 84 8.90 -3.82 2.31
C PHE A 84 10.25 -4.47 2.00
N GLN A 85 10.27 -5.56 1.23
CA GLN A 85 11.51 -6.17 0.76
C GLN A 85 12.07 -5.43 -0.47
N SER A 86 11.19 -4.99 -1.37
CA SER A 86 11.54 -4.35 -2.64
C SER A 86 11.95 -2.89 -2.45
N LEU A 87 11.50 -2.30 -1.35
CA LEU A 87 11.82 -0.95 -1.01
C LEU A 87 12.63 -0.93 0.28
N ASP A 88 13.72 -0.19 0.28
CA ASP A 88 14.47 0.09 1.50
C ASP A 88 13.71 1.04 2.47
N LEU A 89 12.37 1.17 2.32
CA LEU A 89 11.53 2.14 3.04
C LEU A 89 11.52 1.92 4.56
N LEU A 90 11.81 0.70 5.03
CA LEU A 90 11.63 0.32 6.43
C LEU A 90 12.91 0.25 7.26
N LYS A 91 14.10 0.40 6.68
CA LYS A 91 15.30 0.54 7.51
C LYS A 91 15.23 1.71 8.51
N PRO A 92 14.53 2.84 8.24
CA PRO A 92 14.28 3.89 9.24
C PRO A 92 13.22 3.54 10.31
N CYS A 93 12.43 2.48 10.10
CA CYS A 93 11.34 2.09 11.01
C CYS A 93 11.86 1.11 12.05
N ARG A 94 12.39 1.61 13.17
CA ARG A 94 12.94 0.77 14.26
C ARG A 94 11.90 -0.19 14.86
N TYR A 95 10.60 0.14 14.76
CA TYR A 95 9.47 -0.69 15.18
C TYR A 95 8.24 -0.32 14.33
N PRO A 96 7.98 -1.01 13.19
CA PRO A 96 6.71 -0.85 12.50
C PRO A 96 5.61 -1.41 13.42
N ASP A 97 4.56 -0.62 13.68
CA ASP A 97 3.36 -1.19 14.28
C ASP A 97 2.81 -2.24 13.32
N PRO A 98 2.34 -3.40 13.82
CA PRO A 98 1.83 -4.45 12.96
C PRO A 98 0.68 -3.89 12.13
N PRO A 99 0.63 -4.19 10.82
CA PRO A 99 -0.44 -3.70 9.99
C PRO A 99 -1.77 -4.24 10.52
N MET A 100 -2.74 -3.35 10.71
CA MET A 100 -4.07 -3.71 11.18
C MET A 100 -4.96 -4.03 9.99
N HIS A 101 -5.79 -5.06 10.11
CA HIS A 101 -6.81 -5.35 9.11
C HIS A 101 -8.22 -5.12 9.65
N ARG A 102 -9.13 -4.71 8.78
CA ARG A 102 -10.56 -4.60 9.07
C ARG A 102 -11.38 -4.90 7.83
N VAL A 103 -12.57 -5.46 8.02
CA VAL A 103 -13.57 -5.52 6.95
C VAL A 103 -14.28 -4.17 6.88
N MET A 104 -14.39 -3.62 5.69
CA MET A 104 -15.05 -2.35 5.45
C MET A 104 -16.17 -2.47 4.41
N TYR A 105 -17.13 -1.57 4.54
CA TYR A 105 -18.20 -1.33 3.56
C TYR A 105 -18.24 0.17 3.31
N SER A 106 -18.08 0.61 2.06
CA SER A 106 -18.09 2.03 1.72
C SER A 106 -19.09 2.32 0.58
N PRO A 107 -19.84 3.43 0.65
CA PRO A 107 -20.77 3.82 -0.43
C PRO A 107 -20.07 3.99 -1.78
N GLU A 108 -18.85 4.53 -1.77
CA GLU A 108 -18.02 4.77 -2.96
C GLU A 108 -17.63 3.47 -3.67
N ARG A 109 -17.70 2.36 -2.93
CA ARG A 109 -17.40 1.00 -3.35
C ARG A 109 -18.66 0.12 -3.39
N GLN A 110 -19.83 0.76 -3.48
CA GLN A 110 -21.13 0.10 -3.62
C GLN A 110 -21.48 -0.83 -2.45
N TYR A 111 -20.95 -0.56 -1.26
CA TYR A 111 -21.13 -1.37 -0.05
C TYR A 111 -20.75 -2.85 -0.23
N ARG A 112 -19.81 -3.16 -1.14
CA ARG A 112 -19.18 -4.48 -1.18
C ARG A 112 -18.25 -4.65 0.02
N ALA A 113 -18.17 -5.86 0.55
CA ALA A 113 -17.18 -6.19 1.57
C ALA A 113 -15.77 -6.11 0.99
N GLU A 114 -14.87 -5.42 1.69
CA GLU A 114 -13.44 -5.41 1.39
C GLU A 114 -12.62 -5.57 2.67
N VAL A 115 -11.50 -6.29 2.57
CA VAL A 115 -10.47 -6.30 3.60
C VAL A 115 -9.56 -5.11 3.37
N CYS A 116 -9.46 -4.23 4.36
CA CYS A 116 -8.52 -3.12 4.39
C CYS A 116 -7.35 -3.47 5.29
N LEU A 117 -6.14 -3.51 4.77
CA LEU A 117 -4.89 -3.59 5.52
C LEU A 117 -4.26 -2.20 5.62
N GLN A 118 -4.15 -1.69 6.83
CA GLN A 118 -3.59 -0.36 7.12
C GLN A 118 -2.12 -0.49 7.50
N ILE A 119 -1.26 0.12 6.72
CA ILE A 119 0.18 0.03 6.83
C ILE A 119 0.71 1.43 7.21
N PRO A 120 1.04 1.66 8.49
CA PRO A 120 1.61 2.94 8.89
C PRO A 120 3.06 3.01 8.42
N ILE A 121 3.39 4.06 7.66
CA ILE A 121 4.72 4.32 7.11
C ILE A 121 5.16 5.69 7.62
N PHE A 122 6.09 5.71 8.57
CA PHE A 122 6.54 6.92 9.26
C PHE A 122 7.99 6.80 9.67
N ASP A 123 8.67 7.94 9.76
CA ASP A 123 10.06 8.00 10.19
C ASP A 123 10.13 8.39 11.67
N ARG A 124 10.47 7.42 12.55
CA ARG A 124 10.56 7.67 14.00
C ARG A 124 11.76 8.52 14.40
N GLU A 125 12.83 8.54 13.61
CA GLU A 125 14.02 9.35 13.90
C GLU A 125 13.78 10.85 13.60
N HIS A 126 12.78 11.15 12.78
CA HIS A 126 12.36 12.51 12.43
C HIS A 126 11.11 12.99 13.19
N PHE A 127 10.78 12.37 14.32
CA PHE A 127 9.67 12.80 15.19
C PHE A 127 9.84 14.28 15.59
N GLY A 128 9.01 15.17 15.05
CA GLY A 128 9.05 16.62 15.31
C GLY A 128 9.80 17.47 14.27
N VAL A 129 10.38 16.87 13.23
CA VAL A 129 10.92 17.60 12.07
C VAL A 129 9.84 17.69 10.99
N LYS A 130 9.75 18.83 10.28
CA LYS A 130 8.78 18.98 9.18
C LYS A 130 8.95 17.85 8.15
N PRO A 131 7.85 17.34 7.55
CA PRO A 131 7.93 16.33 6.51
C PRO A 131 8.87 16.82 5.39
N ASP A 132 9.98 16.11 5.22
CA ASP A 132 10.97 16.40 4.19
C ASP A 132 10.53 15.82 2.84
N ARG A 133 11.15 16.30 1.76
CA ARG A 133 10.98 15.82 0.37
C ARG A 133 11.07 14.29 0.28
N ARG A 134 11.86 13.66 1.15
CA ARG A 134 12.02 12.21 1.29
C ARG A 134 10.70 11.46 1.50
N LEU A 135 9.79 11.98 2.33
CA LEU A 135 8.50 11.32 2.60
C LEU A 135 7.58 11.32 1.37
N GLY A 136 7.59 12.43 0.61
CA GLY A 136 6.86 12.53 -0.65
C GLY A 136 7.39 11.58 -1.72
N GLU A 137 8.71 11.46 -1.82
CA GLU A 137 9.37 10.51 -2.73
C GLU A 137 9.09 9.05 -2.33
N LEU A 138 9.07 8.76 -1.04
CA LEU A 138 8.70 7.46 -0.47
C LEU A 138 7.29 7.04 -0.92
N LEU A 139 6.33 7.95 -0.71
CA LEU A 139 4.94 7.75 -1.10
C LEU A 139 4.81 7.55 -2.61
N ALA A 140 5.42 8.41 -3.41
CA ALA A 140 5.39 8.31 -4.87
C ALA A 140 5.96 6.97 -5.37
N THR A 141 7.02 6.49 -4.72
CA THR A 141 7.64 5.19 -5.05
C THR A 141 6.71 4.03 -4.68
N ALA A 142 6.09 4.06 -3.51
CA ALA A 142 5.12 3.05 -3.09
C ALA A 142 3.89 3.01 -4.02
N GLU A 143 3.34 4.17 -4.38
CA GLU A 143 2.27 4.27 -5.39
C GLU A 143 2.69 3.67 -6.73
N CYS A 144 3.91 3.97 -7.17
CA CYS A 144 4.41 3.49 -8.44
C CYS A 144 4.48 1.96 -8.48
N LEU A 145 5.02 1.33 -7.44
CA LEU A 145 5.11 -0.13 -7.36
C LEU A 145 3.72 -0.79 -7.34
N LEU A 146 2.76 -0.24 -6.59
CA LEU A 146 1.37 -0.73 -6.58
C LEU A 146 0.75 -0.66 -7.98
N ARG A 147 0.92 0.48 -8.67
CA ARG A 147 0.44 0.65 -10.05
C ARG A 147 1.16 -0.29 -11.01
N GLN A 148 2.46 -0.51 -10.83
CA GLN A 148 3.23 -1.46 -11.63
C GLN A 148 2.64 -2.86 -11.51
N LEU A 149 2.18 -3.30 -10.33
CA LEU A 149 1.50 -4.59 -10.14
C LEU A 149 0.07 -4.66 -10.69
N GLY A 150 -0.51 -3.53 -11.11
CA GLY A 150 -1.87 -3.43 -11.60
C GLY A 150 -2.91 -2.99 -10.57
N ALA A 151 -2.49 -2.68 -9.33
CA ALA A 151 -3.38 -2.16 -8.31
C ALA A 151 -3.91 -0.76 -8.69
N LYS A 152 -5.12 -0.44 -8.26
CA LYS A 152 -5.79 0.83 -8.61
C LYS A 152 -5.80 1.80 -7.43
N ARG A 153 -5.50 3.07 -7.68
CA ARG A 153 -5.64 4.12 -6.66
C ARG A 153 -7.13 4.42 -6.44
N GLY A 154 -7.56 4.55 -5.20
CA GLY A 154 -8.96 4.72 -4.82
C GLY A 154 -9.71 3.40 -4.93
N LYS A 155 -10.56 3.24 -5.94
CA LYS A 155 -11.49 2.10 -6.08
C LYS A 155 -11.21 1.27 -7.33
N TRP A 156 -11.57 0.00 -7.28
CA TRP A 156 -11.57 -0.88 -8.45
C TRP A 156 -12.82 -0.59 -9.27
N GLU A 157 -12.63 -0.10 -10.49
CA GLU A 157 -13.69 0.08 -11.46
C GLU A 157 -13.72 -1.14 -12.38
N ASP A 158 -14.83 -1.89 -12.37
CA ASP A 158 -15.01 -3.08 -13.21
C ASP A 158 -15.14 -2.73 -14.71
N HIS A 159 -15.23 -1.44 -15.06
CA HIS A 159 -15.30 -0.99 -16.44
C HIS A 159 -13.91 -0.73 -17.04
N GLU A 160 -13.55 -1.56 -18.01
CA GLU A 160 -12.56 -1.24 -19.04
C GLU A 160 -12.91 0.09 -19.72
N ARG A 161 -12.26 1.17 -19.30
CA ARG A 161 -11.93 2.38 -20.09
C ARG A 161 -11.30 3.43 -19.18
N ALA A 162 -10.09 3.16 -18.73
CA ALA A 162 -9.16 4.23 -18.43
C ALA A 162 -8.07 4.15 -19.48
N GLU A 163 -8.14 5.01 -20.51
CA GLU A 163 -6.96 5.25 -21.32
C GLU A 163 -5.80 5.63 -20.38
N PRO A 164 -4.61 5.06 -20.57
CA PRO A 164 -3.47 5.39 -19.73
C PRO A 164 -3.20 6.89 -19.86
N ARG A 165 -3.42 7.65 -18.78
CA ARG A 165 -3.06 9.08 -18.76
C ARG A 165 -1.54 9.17 -18.99
N PRO A 166 -1.07 9.78 -20.09
CA PRO A 166 0.35 9.97 -20.31
C PRO A 166 0.80 11.12 -19.42
N GLY A 167 1.56 10.83 -18.35
CA GLY A 167 2.09 11.91 -17.51
C GLY A 167 2.84 11.54 -16.24
N ASP A 168 2.57 10.42 -15.59
CA ASP A 168 3.28 10.07 -14.35
C ASP A 168 4.51 9.21 -14.68
N ARG A 169 5.61 9.85 -15.09
CA ARG A 169 6.92 9.19 -15.12
C ARG A 169 7.36 8.90 -13.69
N CYS A 170 6.88 7.78 -13.17
CA CYS A 170 7.45 7.02 -12.04
C CYS A 170 9.00 6.96 -12.03
N GLU A 171 9.60 7.13 -13.19
CA GLU A 171 10.98 6.89 -13.53
C GLU A 171 11.93 7.90 -12.86
N ASP A 172 11.49 9.15 -12.67
CA ASP A 172 12.32 10.22 -12.10
C ASP A 172 12.43 10.13 -10.55
N HIS A 173 11.43 9.52 -9.90
CA HIS A 173 11.39 9.40 -8.43
C HIS A 173 12.20 8.20 -7.91
N ALA A 174 12.17 7.07 -8.61
CA ALA A 174 12.94 5.88 -8.23
C ALA A 174 14.46 6.12 -8.23
N GLN A 175 14.96 6.95 -9.17
CA GLN A 175 16.38 7.30 -9.24
C GLN A 175 16.85 8.13 -8.04
N SER A 176 16.01 9.01 -7.50
CA SER A 176 16.37 9.86 -6.34
C SER A 176 16.42 9.05 -5.03
N ALA A 177 15.50 8.09 -4.86
CA ALA A 177 15.48 7.21 -3.70
C ALA A 177 16.70 6.26 -3.65
N MET A 178 17.17 5.78 -4.81
CA MET A 178 18.34 4.88 -4.89
C MET A 178 19.70 5.60 -4.90
N ALA A 179 19.76 6.87 -5.31
CA ALA A 179 21.00 7.65 -5.30
C ALA A 179 21.38 8.19 -3.90
N SER A 180 20.47 8.11 -2.93
CA SER A 180 20.66 8.67 -1.57
C SER A 180 21.26 7.67 -0.57
N GLY A 181 21.56 6.43 -1.00
CA GLY A 181 22.07 5.34 -0.16
C GLY A 181 23.55 4.99 -0.38
N GLY A 182 24.35 5.92 -0.89
CA GLY A 182 25.81 5.78 -1.05
C GLY A 182 26.60 6.39 0.08
#